data_AF-A0A1I2ZFC2-F1
#
_entry.id   AF-A0A1I2ZFC2-F1
#
_cell.length_a   1.000
_cell.length_b   1.000
_cell.length_c   1.000
_cell.angle_alpha   90.00
_cell.angle_beta   90.00
_cell.angle_gamma   90.00
#
_symmetry.space_group_name_H-M   'P 1'
#
loop_
_entity.id
_entity.type
_entity.pdbx_description
1 polymer ?
#
loop_
_entity_poly.entity_id
_entity_poly.type
_entity_poly.pdbx_seq_one_letter_code
_entity_poly.pdbx_strand_id
1 'polypeptide(L)'
;MEGTLQLKETDSGWRHYILLNNGGHYDLHCGNSLEVQLGEWIPDDEGERFQANNWLPGRYEANLSYDKPKAHLYIGYAAPFGQGLYIVLPMGVKVRIPER
;
A
#
# COMPACT_ATOMS: atom_id res chain seq x y z
N MET A 1 0.75 -10.27 -8.58
CA MET A 1 0.91 -9.08 -9.46
C MET A 1 1.59 -7.97 -8.66
N GLU A 2 2.74 -7.44 -9.08
CA GLU A 2 3.59 -6.53 -8.29
C GLU A 2 3.88 -5.22 -9.04
N GLY A 3 4.01 -4.12 -8.30
CA GLY A 3 4.39 -2.81 -8.83
C GLY A 3 4.51 -1.74 -7.75
N THR A 4 4.34 -0.47 -8.12
CA THR A 4 4.32 0.66 -7.18
C THR A 4 2.94 1.29 -7.09
N LEU A 5 2.54 1.70 -5.89
CA LEU A 5 1.29 2.40 -5.66
C LEU A 5 1.37 3.82 -6.23
N GLN A 6 0.43 4.19 -7.09
CA GLN A 6 0.37 5.48 -7.74
C GLN A 6 -1.03 6.08 -7.65
N LEU A 7 -1.14 7.36 -7.99
CA LEU A 7 -2.38 8.13 -8.03
C LEU A 7 -2.50 8.80 -9.41
N LYS A 8 -3.69 8.74 -10.02
CA LYS A 8 -4.02 9.46 -11.24
C LYS A 8 -5.34 10.22 -11.07
N GLU A 9 -5.45 11.35 -11.76
CA GLU A 9 -6.71 12.04 -11.97
C GLU A 9 -7.46 11.39 -13.15
N THR A 10 -8.78 11.31 -13.06
CA THR A 10 -9.67 10.77 -14.08
C THR A 10 -10.85 11.72 -14.25
N ASP A 11 -11.65 11.53 -15.30
CA ASP A 11 -12.90 12.30 -15.51
C ASP A 11 -13.89 12.18 -14.33
N SER A 12 -13.75 11.12 -13.52
CA SER A 12 -14.58 10.84 -12.34
C SER A 12 -13.92 11.23 -11.00
N GLY A 13 -12.77 11.91 -11.04
CA GLY A 13 -11.95 12.26 -9.88
C GLY A 13 -10.72 11.37 -9.73
N TRP A 14 -10.24 11.20 -8.50
CA TRP A 14 -8.97 10.53 -8.22
C TRP A 14 -9.06 8.99 -8.19
N ARG A 15 -8.00 8.32 -8.64
CA ARG A 15 -7.89 6.84 -8.62
C ARG A 15 -6.49 6.40 -8.22
N HIS A 16 -6.38 5.58 -7.18
CA HIS A 16 -5.13 4.83 -6.96
C HIS A 16 -5.05 3.62 -7.88
N TYR A 17 -3.83 3.30 -8.31
CA TYR A 17 -3.54 2.15 -9.15
C TYR A 17 -2.14 1.60 -8.83
N ILE A 18 -1.86 0.38 -9.28
CA ILE A 18 -0.53 -0.20 -9.26
C ILE A 18 0.10 0.01 -10.63
N LEU A 19 1.22 0.71 -10.69
CA LEU A 19 2.09 0.78 -11.87
C LEU A 19 2.98 -0.47 -11.90
N LEU A 20 2.73 -1.34 -12.86
CA LEU A 20 3.43 -2.61 -13.04
C LEU A 20 4.78 -2.40 -13.76
N ASN A 21 5.71 -3.34 -13.57
CA ASN A 21 7.06 -3.26 -14.17
C ASN A 21 7.06 -3.24 -15.70
N ASN A 22 5.99 -3.72 -16.35
CA ASN A 22 5.82 -3.67 -17.80
C ASN A 22 5.15 -2.38 -18.30
N GLY A 23 4.96 -1.38 -17.42
CA GLY A 23 4.24 -0.15 -17.73
C GLY A 23 2.71 -0.29 -17.72
N GLY A 24 2.18 -1.49 -17.46
CA GLY A 24 0.75 -1.72 -17.30
C GLY A 24 0.21 -1.13 -16.00
N HIS A 25 -1.08 -0.80 -15.98
CA HIS A 25 -1.74 -0.22 -14.81
C HIS A 25 -2.82 -1.18 -14.30
N TYR A 26 -2.90 -1.36 -12.97
CA TYR A 26 -3.98 -2.11 -12.32
C TYR A 26 -4.73 -1.18 -11.37
N ASP A 27 -5.99 -0.87 -11.68
CA ASP A 27 -6.79 0.03 -10.85
C ASP A 27 -7.20 -0.63 -9.54
N LEU A 28 -7.02 0.09 -8.43
CA LEU A 28 -7.37 -0.38 -7.10
C LEU A 28 -8.80 0.02 -6.73
N HIS A 29 -9.49 -0.92 -6.08
CA HIS A 29 -10.82 -0.76 -5.54
C HIS A 29 -10.81 -1.09 -4.05
N CYS A 30 -11.55 -0.30 -3.26
CA CYS A 30 -11.75 -0.57 -1.84
C CYS A 30 -12.18 -2.02 -1.62
N GLY A 31 -11.57 -2.69 -0.65
CA GLY A 31 -11.78 -4.10 -0.38
C GLY A 31 -10.80 -5.06 -1.06
N ASN A 32 -9.94 -4.61 -1.98
CA ASN A 32 -8.90 -5.47 -2.56
C ASN A 32 -7.91 -5.94 -1.49
N SER A 33 -7.52 -7.22 -1.56
CA SER A 33 -6.35 -7.73 -0.85
C SER A 33 -5.09 -7.11 -1.43
N LEU A 34 -4.25 -6.55 -0.58
CA LEU A 34 -3.02 -5.88 -0.97
C LEU A 34 -1.91 -6.24 0.03
N GLU A 35 -0.72 -6.48 -0.47
CA GLU A 35 0.48 -6.61 0.36
C GLU A 35 1.43 -5.44 0.07
N VAL A 36 2.03 -4.90 1.13
CA VAL A 36 2.96 -3.77 1.05
C VAL A 36 4.34 -4.22 1.48
N GLN A 37 5.36 -3.91 0.68
CA GLN A 37 6.74 -4.23 1.02
C GLN A 37 7.21 -3.32 2.14
N LEU A 38 7.48 -3.89 3.31
CA LEU A 38 8.19 -3.25 4.39
C LEU A 38 9.69 -3.41 4.19
N GLY A 39 10.45 -2.45 4.72
CA GLY A 39 11.86 -2.64 4.99
C GLY A 39 12.13 -2.70 6.48
N GLU A 40 13.30 -3.23 6.80
CA GLU A 40 13.80 -3.44 8.14
C GLU A 40 15.13 -2.71 8.28
N TRP A 41 15.37 -2.22 9.49
CA TRP A 41 16.67 -1.70 9.88
C TRP A 41 17.55 -2.88 10.29
N ILE A 42 18.65 -3.06 9.58
CA ILE A 42 19.63 -4.10 9.84
C ILE A 42 20.90 -3.42 10.36
N PRO A 43 21.38 -3.76 11.56
CA PRO A 43 22.66 -3.27 12.06
C PRO A 43 23.80 -3.67 11.11
N ASP A 44 24.72 -2.76 10.85
CA ASP A 44 25.98 -3.02 10.16
C ASP A 44 27.16 -2.32 10.87
N ASP A 45 28.38 -2.56 10.38
CA ASP A 45 29.60 -2.03 10.99
C ASP A 45 29.68 -0.49 10.93
N GLU A 46 28.82 0.17 10.13
CA GLU A 46 28.75 1.62 9.94
C GLU A 46 27.49 2.26 10.59
N GLY A 47 26.61 1.45 11.20
CA GLY A 47 25.38 1.88 11.85
C GLY A 47 24.20 0.95 11.55
N GLU A 48 23.24 1.45 10.78
CA GLU A 48 22.04 0.71 10.38
C GLU A 48 21.74 0.96 8.90
N ARG A 49 21.54 -0.11 8.13
CA ARG A 49 21.07 -0.04 6.73
C ARG A 49 19.62 -0.49 6.62
N PHE A 50 18.87 0.19 5.75
CA PHE A 50 17.49 -0.18 5.44
C PHE A 50 17.43 -1.22 4.32
N GLN A 51 16.80 -2.37 4.57
CA GLN A 51 16.64 -3.44 3.58
C GLN A 51 15.18 -3.86 3.44
N ALA A 52 14.67 -3.91 2.21
CA ALA A 52 13.35 -4.47 1.93
C ALA A 52 13.31 -5.97 2.29
N ASN A 53 12.32 -6.39 3.08
CA ASN A 53 12.22 -7.79 3.53
C ASN A 53 10.77 -8.29 3.47
N ASN A 54 9.95 -7.92 4.47
CA ASN A 54 8.63 -8.52 4.66
C ASN A 54 7.54 -7.87 3.81
N TRP A 55 6.57 -8.69 3.40
CA TRP A 55 5.32 -8.24 2.81
C TRP A 55 4.25 -8.20 3.91
N LEU A 56 3.70 -7.03 4.17
CA LEU A 56 2.61 -6.84 5.13
C LEU A 56 1.27 -7.00 4.40
N PRO A 57 0.51 -8.08 4.66
CA PRO A 57 -0.80 -8.25 4.06
C PRO A 57 -1.85 -7.36 4.72
N GLY A 58 -2.84 -6.95 3.93
CA GLY A 58 -3.99 -6.22 4.42
C GLY A 58 -5.07 -6.03 3.36
N ARG A 59 -6.04 -5.18 3.70
CA ARG A 59 -7.12 -4.75 2.82
C ARG A 59 -6.90 -3.30 2.44
N TYR A 60 -6.87 -3.03 1.14
CA TYR A 60 -6.79 -1.68 0.61
C TYR A 60 -8.12 -0.94 0.80
N GLU A 61 -8.04 0.27 1.31
CA GLU A 61 -9.14 1.23 1.40
C GLU A 61 -8.68 2.60 0.92
N ALA A 62 -9.60 3.44 0.46
CA ALA A 62 -9.28 4.73 -0.09
C ALA A 62 -10.16 5.83 0.50
N ASN A 63 -9.54 6.96 0.81
CA ASN A 63 -10.26 8.22 0.92
C ASN A 63 -9.92 9.06 -0.31
N LEU A 64 -10.87 9.19 -1.22
CA LEU A 64 -10.71 9.86 -2.52
C LEU A 64 -11.40 11.24 -2.56
N SER A 65 -12.07 11.64 -1.48
CA SER A 65 -12.98 12.80 -1.46
C SER A 65 -12.33 14.13 -1.05
N TYR A 66 -11.01 14.25 -1.16
CA TYR A 66 -10.25 15.45 -0.77
C TYR A 66 -9.18 15.79 -1.80
N ASP A 67 -8.70 17.05 -1.78
CA ASP A 67 -7.52 17.55 -2.51
C ASP A 67 -6.24 16.72 -2.27
N LYS A 68 -6.25 15.84 -1.26
CA LYS A 68 -5.16 14.93 -0.92
C LYS A 68 -5.71 13.50 -0.75
N PRO A 69 -5.93 12.75 -1.85
CA PRO A 69 -6.34 11.35 -1.79
C PRO A 69 -5.36 10.52 -0.95
N LYS A 70 -5.90 9.62 -0.13
CA LYS A 70 -5.12 8.74 0.73
C LYS A 70 -5.47 7.28 0.48
N ALA A 71 -4.43 6.47 0.28
CA ALA A 71 -4.52 5.02 0.33
C ALA A 71 -4.26 4.56 1.76
N HIS A 72 -5.09 3.63 2.23
CA HIS A 72 -4.93 2.99 3.53
C HIS A 72 -4.79 1.49 3.34
N LEU A 73 -3.93 0.87 4.15
CA LEU A 73 -3.88 -0.57 4.32
C LEU A 73 -4.44 -0.91 5.69
N TYR A 74 -5.62 -1.52 5.73
CA TYR A 74 -6.19 -2.10 6.94
C TYR A 74 -5.54 -3.45 7.21
N ILE A 75 -4.90 -3.58 8.37
CA ILE A 75 -4.12 -4.78 8.75
C ILE A 75 -4.79 -5.61 9.84
N GLY A 76 -5.87 -5.10 10.43
CA GLY A 76 -6.66 -5.84 11.42
C GLY A 76 -7.48 -4.93 12.31
N TYR A 77 -7.84 -5.45 13.48
CA TYR A 77 -8.58 -4.74 14.52
C TYR A 77 -7.84 -4.87 15.86
N ALA A 78 -7.68 -3.76 16.57
CA ALA A 78 -7.03 -3.72 17.86
C ALA A 78 -7.90 -4.39 18.93
N ALA A 79 -7.34 -5.35 19.68
CA ALA A 79 -7.99 -5.96 20.84
C ALA A 79 -7.75 -5.12 22.11
N PRO A 80 -8.73 -5.04 23.05
CA PRO A 80 -10.05 -5.69 23.03
C PRO A 80 -11.15 -4.87 22.32
N PHE A 81 -10.85 -3.65 21.85
CA PHE A 81 -11.89 -2.68 21.48
C PHE A 81 -12.43 -2.80 20.05
N GLY A 82 -11.84 -3.65 19.21
CA GLY A 82 -12.28 -3.88 17.83
C GLY A 82 -12.10 -2.68 16.90
N GLN A 83 -11.21 -1.73 17.24
CA GLN A 83 -10.95 -0.56 16.38
C GLN A 83 -10.04 -0.94 15.22
N GLY A 84 -10.36 -0.51 14.01
CA GLY A 84 -9.57 -0.81 12.81
C GLY A 84 -8.14 -0.26 12.93
N LEU A 85 -7.15 -1.12 12.76
CA LEU A 85 -5.75 -0.75 12.67
C LEU A 85 -5.37 -0.64 11.20
N TYR A 86 -4.87 0.53 10.80
CA TYR A 86 -4.49 0.80 9.43
C TYR A 86 -3.27 1.72 9.36
N ILE A 87 -2.58 1.67 8.24
CA ILE A 87 -1.49 2.59 7.89
C ILE A 87 -1.88 3.41 6.66
N VAL A 88 -1.41 4.65 6.59
CA VAL A 88 -1.50 5.47 5.37
C VAL A 88 -0.32 5.08 4.47
N LEU A 89 -0.62 4.68 3.24
CA LEU A 89 0.41 4.27 2.28
C LEU A 89 0.97 5.49 1.56
N PRO A 90 2.29 5.69 1.54
CA PRO A 90 2.90 6.70 0.70
C PRO A 90 2.83 6.28 -0.78
N MET A 91 2.62 7.25 -1.67
CA MET A 91 2.75 6.99 -3.11
C MET A 91 4.18 6.56 -3.45
N GLY A 92 4.33 5.68 -4.43
CA GLY A 92 5.60 5.05 -4.81
C GLY A 92 5.97 3.83 -3.97
N VAL A 93 5.25 3.51 -2.89
CA VAL A 93 5.52 2.29 -2.11
C VAL A 93 5.32 1.04 -2.97
N LYS A 94 6.19 0.07 -2.78
CA LYS A 94 6.11 -1.21 -3.49
C LYS A 94 4.97 -2.05 -2.92
N VAL A 95 4.08 -2.51 -3.80
CA VAL A 95 2.88 -3.26 -3.45
C VAL A 95 2.67 -4.45 -4.37
N ARG A 96 1.94 -5.46 -3.91
CA ARG A 96 1.48 -6.56 -4.77
C ARG A 96 0.09 -7.05 -4.40
N ILE A 97 -0.63 -7.54 -5.39
CA ILE A 97 -1.84 -8.36 -5.18
C ILE A 97 -1.37 -9.80 -4.94
N PRO A 98 -1.69 -10.41 -3.79
CA PRO A 98 -1.31 -11.78 -3.48
C PRO A 98 -1.97 -12.75 -4.47
N GLU A 99 -1.25 -13.80 -4.85
CA GLU A 99 -1.81 -14.89 -5.63
C GLU A 99 -2.78 -15.68 -4.74
N ARG A 100 -3.92 -16.10 -5.30
CA ARG A 100 -4.92 -16.87 -4.57
C ARG A 100 -4.52 -18.34 -4.45
#